data_AF-A0A434MCX8-F1
#
_entry.id   AF-A0A434MCX8-F1
#
_cell.length_a   1.000
_cell.length_b   1.000
_cell.length_c   1.000
_cell.angle_alpha   90.00
_cell.angle_beta   90.00
_cell.angle_gamma   90.00
#
_symmetry.space_group_name_H-M   'P 1'
#
loop_
_entity.id
_entity.type
_entity.pdbx_description
1 polymer ?
#
loop_
_entity_poly.entity_id
_entity_poly.type
_entity_poly.pdbx_seq_one_letter_code
_entity_poly.pdbx_strand_id
1 'polypeptide(L)' 'LIVLHDINHAASYADRVVAMKDGAVVAMGETGDVIRPDILESIFGFSMRVENIAGRLTVLHHA' A
#
# COMPACT_ATOMS: atom_id res chain seq x y z
N LEU A 1 -7.94 3.32 -14.17
CA LEU A 1 -8.34 3.31 -12.74
C LEU A 1 -8.94 1.95 -12.44
N ILE A 2 -8.43 1.24 -11.43
CA ILE A 2 -8.87 -0.10 -11.02
C ILE A 2 -8.95 -0.08 -9.49
N VAL A 3 -9.92 -0.81 -8.92
CA VAL A 3 -10.01 -1.03 -7.48
C VAL A 3 -9.49 -2.42 -7.16
N LEU A 4 -8.49 -2.51 -6.29
CA LEU A 4 -7.87 -3.77 -5.87
C LEU A 4 -8.07 -3.95 -4.36
N HIS A 5 -8.35 -5.18 -3.95
CA HIS A 5 -8.38 -5.57 -2.54
C HIS A 5 -7.00 -6.00 -2.05
N ASP A 6 -6.11 -6.41 -2.97
CA ASP A 6 -4.77 -6.91 -2.66
C ASP A 6 -3.74 -5.80 -2.83
N ILE A 7 -3.02 -5.51 -1.76
CA ILE A 7 -2.02 -4.45 -1.73
C ILE A 7 -0.72 -4.81 -2.45
N ASN A 8 -0.32 -6.08 -2.47
CA ASN A 8 0.90 -6.52 -3.15
C ASN A 8 0.72 -6.45 -4.67
N HIS A 9 -0.50 -6.69 -5.17
CA HIS A 9 -0.85 -6.41 -6.55
C HIS A 9 -0.82 -4.91 -6.86
N ALA A 10 -1.35 -4.06 -6.00
CA ALA A 10 -1.23 -2.61 -6.18
C ALA A 10 0.25 -2.18 -6.20
N ALA A 11 1.06 -2.70 -5.28
CA ALA A 11 2.49 -2.41 -5.18
C ALA A 11 3.30 -2.83 -6.40
N SER A 12 2.92 -3.94 -7.03
CA SER A 12 3.67 -4.53 -8.14
C SER A 12 3.31 -3.96 -9.51
N TYR A 13 2.09 -3.41 -9.66
CA TYR A 13 1.54 -3.11 -10.98
C TYR A 13 0.97 -1.71 -11.13
N ALA A 14 0.72 -0.98 -10.05
CA ALA A 14 0.24 0.39 -10.15
C ALA A 14 1.42 1.36 -10.24
N ASP A 15 1.30 2.36 -11.12
CA ASP A 15 2.20 3.52 -11.11
C ASP A 15 1.85 4.48 -9.97
N ARG A 16 0.55 4.57 -9.66
CA ARG A 16 -0.02 5.47 -8.65
C ARG A 16 -1.09 4.78 -7.84
N VAL A 17 -1.17 5.11 -6.55
CA VAL A 17 -2.12 4.53 -5.60
C VAL A 17 -2.97 5.61 -4.97
N VAL A 18 -4.25 5.28 -4.77
CA VAL A 18 -5.18 6.03 -3.92
C VAL A 18 -5.56 5.12 -2.77
N ALA A 19 -5.20 5.51 -1.56
CA ALA A 19 -5.45 4.74 -0.37
C ALA A 19 -6.61 5.37 0.41
N MET A 20 -7.61 4.55 0.76
CA MET A 20 -8.86 5.03 1.34
C MET A 20 -9.23 4.25 2.60
N LYS A 21 -9.88 4.92 3.54
CA LYS A 21 -10.47 4.34 4.76
C LYS A 21 -11.73 5.13 5.13
N ASP A 22 -12.77 4.42 5.55
CA ASP A 22 -14.04 5.02 6.00
C ASP A 22 -14.65 6.03 5.00
N GLY A 23 -14.50 5.74 3.70
CA GLY A 23 -14.99 6.59 2.61
C GLY A 23 -14.14 7.83 2.32
N ALA A 24 -13.03 8.06 3.03
CA ALA A 24 -12.12 9.17 2.84
C ALA A 24 -10.79 8.73 2.22
N VAL A 25 -10.15 9.63 1.46
CA VAL A 25 -8.78 9.44 0.96
C VAL A 25 -7.80 9.75 2.08
N VAL A 26 -6.96 8.77 2.42
CA VAL A 26 -5.90 8.89 3.43
C VAL A 26 -4.59 9.33 2.79
N ALA A 27 -4.27 8.78 1.61
CA ALA A 27 -3.07 9.12 0.86
C ALA A 27 -3.30 8.92 -0.65
N MET A 28 -2.58 9.69 -1.47
CA MET A 28 -2.60 9.57 -2.93
C MET A 28 -1.26 10.04 -3.50
N GLY A 29 -0.66 9.27 -4.41
CA GLY A 29 0.67 9.58 -4.93
C GLY A 29 1.24 8.49 -5.83
N GLU A 30 2.55 8.54 -6.05
CA GLU A 30 3.29 7.41 -6.62
C GLU A 30 3.24 6.21 -5.68
N THR A 31 3.31 5.00 -6.23
CA THR A 31 3.17 3.78 -5.44
C THR A 31 4.16 3.69 -4.28
N GLY A 32 5.42 4.12 -4.47
CA GLY A 32 6.44 4.13 -3.41
C GLY A 32 6.18 5.15 -2.30
N ASP A 33 5.47 6.24 -2.60
CA ASP A 33 5.12 7.27 -1.62
C ASP A 33 3.91 6.85 -0.76
N VAL A 34 3.03 6.01 -1.31
CA VAL A 34 1.80 5.59 -0.65
C VAL A 34 1.95 4.25 0.07
N ILE A 35 2.68 3.29 -0.50
CA ILE A 35 2.89 1.96 0.09
C ILE A 35 4.04 2.05 1.09
N ARG A 36 3.72 2.62 2.25
CA ARG A 36 4.65 2.80 3.37
C ARG A 36 4.04 2.30 4.68
N PRO A 37 4.85 1.71 5.58
CA PRO A 37 4.36 1.13 6.83
C PRO A 37 3.40 2.03 7.62
N ASP A 38 3.73 3.32 7.76
CA ASP A 38 2.94 4.31 8.50
C ASP A 38 1.56 4.57 7.87
N ILE A 39 1.49 4.66 6.54
CA ILE A 39 0.24 4.85 5.81
C ILE A 39 -0.61 3.58 5.90
N LEU A 40 0.01 2.42 5.69
CA LEU A 40 -0.70 1.13 5.71
C LEU A 40 -1.27 0.82 7.10
N GLU A 41 -0.51 1.09 8.17
CA GLU A 41 -0.98 0.92 9.54
C GLU A 41 -2.19 1.82 9.83
N SER A 42 -2.19 3.07 9.34
CA SER A 42 -3.35 3.96 9.49
C SER A 42 -4.62 3.45 8.81
N ILE A 43 -4.47 2.67 7.73
CA ILE A 43 -5.57 2.11 6.94
C ILE A 43 -6.06 0.79 7.55
N PHE A 44 -5.14 -0.16 7.73
CA PHE A 44 -5.45 -1.53 8.13
C PHE A 44 -5.51 -1.75 9.65
N GLY A 45 -4.96 -0.82 10.45
CA GLY A 45 -5.06 -0.85 11.91
C GLY A 45 -4.06 -1.78 12.61
N PHE A 46 -3.04 -2.26 11.91
CA PHE A 46 -1.95 -3.05 12.49
C PHE A 46 -0.64 -2.81 11.73
N SER A 47 0.48 -3.05 12.42
CA SER A 47 1.81 -2.84 11.85
C SER A 47 2.10 -3.83 10.72
N MET A 48 2.66 -3.33 9.63
CA MET A 48 3.09 -4.11 8.47
C MET A 48 4.52 -3.74 8.11
N ARG A 49 5.29 -4.71 7.59
CA ARG A 49 6.59 -4.43 6.98
C ARG A 49 6.44 -4.24 5.48
N VAL A 50 7.21 -3.31 4.93
CA VAL A 50 7.32 -3.10 3.48
C VAL A 50 8.79 -3.29 3.13
N GLU A 51 9.06 -4.26 2.27
CA GLU A 51 10.42 -4.64 1.86
C GLU A 51 10.56 -4.50 0.34
N ASN A 52 11.77 -4.20 -0.12
CA ASN A 52 12.09 -4.28 -1.54
C ASN A 52 12.71 -5.65 -1.84
N ILE A 53 11.98 -6.50 -2.56
CA ILE A 53 12.43 -7.84 -2.95
C ILE A 53 12.55 -7.88 -4.47
N ALA A 54 13.78 -8.02 -4.97
CA ALA A 54 14.08 -8.06 -6.41
C ALA A 54 13.52 -6.85 -7.19
N GLY A 55 13.57 -5.66 -6.60
CA GLY A 55 13.08 -4.43 -7.22
C GLY A 55 11.57 -4.20 -7.05
N ARG A 56 10.87 -5.06 -6.29
CA ARG A 56 9.43 -4.95 -6.05
C ARG A 56 9.12 -4.66 -4.59
N LEU A 57 8.24 -3.68 -4.37
CA LEU A 57 7.68 -3.42 -3.06
C LEU A 57 6.77 -4.59 -2.66
N THR A 58 7.08 -5.21 -1.54
CA THR A 58 6.35 -6.35 -0.97
C THR A 58 5.93 -6.04 0.45
N VAL A 59 4.62 -6.06 0.69
CA VAL A 59 4.00 -5.88 2.00
C VAL A 59 3.88 -7.23 2.70
N LEU A 60 4.45 -7.33 3.90
CA LEU A 60 4.41 -8.50 4.76
C LEU A 60 3.39 -8.27 5.89
N HIS A 61 2.31 -9.06 5.88
CA HIS A 61 1.17 -8.92 6.80
C HIS A 61 1.34 -9.66 8.14
N HIS A 62 2.22 -10.65 8.20
CA HIS A 62 2.54 -11.41 9.41
C HIS A 62 4.05 -11.37 9.57
N ALA A 63 4.51 -10.40 10.35
CA ALA A 63 5.91 -10.13 10.57
C ALA A 63 6.30 -10.48 12.01
#